data_AF-A0A3B8W0Y7-F1
#
_entry.id   AF-A0A3B8W0Y7-F1
#
_cell.length_a   1.000
_cell.length_b   1.000
_cell.length_c   1.000
_cell.angle_alpha   90.00
_cell.angle_beta   90.00
_cell.angle_gamma   90.00
#
_symmetry.space_group_name_H-M   'P 1'
#
loop_
_entity.id
_entity.type
_entity.pdbx_description
1 polymer ?
#
loop_
_entity_poly.entity_id
_entity_poly.type
_entity_poly.pdbx_seq_one_letter_code
_entity_poly.pdbx_strand_id
1 'polypeptide(L)'
;MLKRAFIIGLWLTSALAQAQERYAFQDSIRFLLEKTKTVDAMATASGFTMAWNNMSPEHQRLVRHHAETMKLKKFRVQPGLVDYYGALVSAIAIENADGATLTSYLTTAGQVLNKETTGQAMEFFRQSRLFFTHHVLFDSKAFVLRPANDR
;
A
#
# COMPACT_ATOMS: atom_id res chain seq x y z
N MET A 1 -47.06 32.11 -42.57
CA MET A 1 -45.67 31.98 -43.05
C MET A 1 -44.72 32.55 -42.00
N LEU A 2 -43.51 31.98 -41.90
CA LEU A 2 -42.39 32.29 -40.99
C LEU A 2 -42.51 31.85 -39.52
N LYS A 3 -41.75 30.80 -39.19
CA LYS A 3 -40.71 30.78 -38.14
C LYS A 3 -40.05 29.40 -38.14
N ARG A 4 -38.81 29.29 -38.61
CA ARG A 4 -37.93 28.15 -38.29
C ARG A 4 -36.70 28.70 -37.59
N ALA A 5 -36.73 28.56 -36.27
CA ALA A 5 -35.65 28.90 -35.38
C ALA A 5 -34.50 27.90 -35.56
N PHE A 6 -33.31 28.46 -35.63
CA PHE A 6 -32.01 27.79 -35.60
C PHE A 6 -31.83 27.18 -34.21
N ILE A 7 -31.64 25.87 -34.09
CA ILE A 7 -31.17 25.23 -32.85
C ILE A 7 -29.82 24.59 -33.15
N ILE A 8 -28.78 25.31 -32.77
CA ILE A 8 -27.43 24.79 -32.59
C ILE A 8 -27.50 23.90 -31.34
N GLY A 9 -27.54 22.58 -31.57
CA GLY A 9 -27.42 21.57 -30.53
C GLY A 9 -25.96 21.39 -30.13
N LEU A 10 -25.61 21.99 -29.00
CA LEU A 10 -24.32 22.01 -28.33
C LEU A 10 -23.81 20.58 -28.01
N TRP A 11 -22.84 20.09 -28.79
CA TRP A 11 -22.03 18.91 -28.46
C TRP A 11 -20.99 19.25 -27.40
N LEU A 12 -21.38 19.43 -26.14
CA LEU A 12 -20.43 19.64 -25.04
C LEU A 12 -20.96 19.01 -23.74
N THR A 13 -20.86 17.68 -23.59
CA THR A 13 -20.95 17.03 -22.27
C THR A 13 -20.10 15.76 -22.13
N SER A 14 -19.08 15.54 -22.96
CA SER A 14 -18.13 14.43 -22.76
C SER A 14 -16.91 14.81 -21.90
N ALA A 15 -16.66 16.09 -21.65
CA ALA A 15 -15.47 16.54 -20.91
C ALA A 15 -15.61 16.49 -19.38
N LEU A 16 -16.83 16.52 -18.84
CA LEU A 16 -17.05 16.45 -17.38
C LEU A 16 -16.94 15.03 -16.80
N ALA A 17 -16.89 14.00 -17.64
CA ALA A 17 -16.59 12.63 -17.21
C ALA A 17 -15.08 12.36 -17.06
N GLN A 18 -14.22 13.24 -17.59
CA GLN A 18 -12.76 13.12 -17.45
C GLN A 18 -12.22 13.86 -16.21
N ALA A 19 -13.07 14.59 -15.48
CA ALA A 19 -12.70 15.37 -14.30
C ALA A 19 -12.70 14.57 -12.99
N GLN A 20 -12.86 13.24 -13.05
CA GLN A 20 -12.48 12.36 -11.95
C GLN A 20 -11.03 11.93 -12.16
N GLU A 21 -10.12 12.87 -11.88
CA GLU A 21 -8.68 12.62 -11.80
C GLU A 21 -8.44 11.35 -10.99
N ARG A 22 -8.09 10.25 -11.66
CA ARG A 22 -7.56 9.07 -10.97
C ARG A 22 -6.20 9.50 -10.43
N TYR A 23 -6.14 9.89 -9.16
CA TYR A 23 -4.85 10.08 -8.47
C TYR A 23 -3.93 8.91 -8.80
N ALA A 24 -2.64 9.18 -9.04
CA ALA A 24 -1.66 8.12 -9.16
C ALA A 24 -1.76 7.22 -7.92
N PHE A 25 -1.60 5.91 -8.09
CA PHE A 25 -1.85 4.94 -7.00
C PHE A 25 -1.10 5.31 -5.71
N GLN A 26 0.16 5.75 -5.84
CA GLN A 26 0.97 6.22 -4.73
C GLN A 26 0.33 7.39 -3.95
N ASP A 27 -0.30 8.34 -4.64
CA ASP A 27 -0.94 9.51 -4.02
C ASP A 27 -2.20 9.11 -3.27
N SER A 28 -2.95 8.13 -3.81
CA SER A 28 -4.12 7.58 -3.14
C SER A 28 -3.75 6.91 -1.81
N ILE A 29 -2.65 6.14 -1.80
CA ILE A 29 -2.15 5.50 -0.57
C ILE A 29 -1.60 6.54 0.40
N ARG A 30 -0.82 7.50 -0.07
CA ARG A 30 -0.29 8.59 0.76
C ARG A 30 -1.43 9.34 1.45
N PHE A 31 -2.43 9.78 0.70
CA PHE A 31 -3.60 10.48 1.23
C PHE A 31 -4.35 9.64 2.28
N LEU A 32 -4.56 8.35 2.00
CA LEU A 32 -5.24 7.43 2.90
C LEU A 32 -4.51 7.31 4.25
N LEU A 33 -3.19 7.17 4.22
CA LEU A 33 -2.36 7.03 5.41
C LEU A 33 -2.26 8.35 6.20
N GLU A 34 -2.04 9.48 5.52
CA GLU A 34 -1.95 10.81 6.14
C GLU A 34 -3.25 11.22 6.86
N LYS A 35 -4.41 10.79 6.36
CA LYS A 35 -5.71 11.04 7.01
C LYS A 35 -5.78 10.50 8.44
N THR A 36 -4.99 9.48 8.77
CA THR A 36 -4.92 8.89 10.12
C THR A 36 -4.28 9.83 11.14
N LYS A 37 -3.45 10.80 10.69
CA LYS A 37 -2.76 11.81 11.51
C LYS A 37 -1.85 11.28 12.64
N THR A 38 -1.61 9.98 12.71
CA THR A 38 -0.60 9.43 13.60
C THR A 38 0.78 9.59 12.97
N VAL A 39 1.78 9.88 13.80
CA VAL A 39 3.19 10.02 13.38
C VAL A 39 3.63 8.83 12.52
N ASP A 40 3.27 7.62 12.94
CA ASP A 40 3.65 6.37 12.26
C ASP A 40 3.05 6.25 10.85
N ALA A 41 1.75 6.51 10.69
CA ALA A 41 1.10 6.51 9.38
C ALA A 41 1.65 7.58 8.45
N MET A 42 1.97 8.77 8.97
CA MET A 42 2.57 9.86 8.18
C MET A 42 3.99 9.51 7.71
N ALA A 43 4.82 8.91 8.58
CA ALA A 43 6.14 8.42 8.21
C ALA A 43 6.05 7.34 7.14
N THR A 44 5.11 6.40 7.29
CA THR A 44 4.85 5.35 6.31
C THR A 44 4.39 5.93 4.96
N ALA A 45 3.51 6.94 4.97
CA ALA A 45 3.02 7.61 3.77
C ALA A 45 4.16 8.27 2.97
N SER A 46 5.04 8.98 3.68
CA SER A 46 6.21 9.62 3.08
C SER A 46 7.18 8.58 2.49
N GLY A 47 7.53 7.55 3.28
CA GLY A 47 8.40 6.47 2.85
C GLY A 47 7.86 5.70 1.65
N PHE A 48 6.54 5.48 1.60
CA PHE A 48 5.91 4.69 0.54
C PHE A 48 6.08 5.31 -0.85
N THR A 49 6.01 6.64 -0.95
CA THR A 49 6.22 7.33 -2.25
C THR A 49 7.60 7.03 -2.83
N MET A 50 8.64 7.05 -1.99
CA MET A 50 10.00 6.71 -2.42
C MET A 50 10.14 5.23 -2.76
N ALA A 51 9.65 4.35 -1.86
CA ALA A 51 9.66 2.91 -2.06
C ALA A 51 8.97 2.51 -3.37
N TRP A 52 7.83 3.11 -3.67
CA TRP A 52 7.06 2.88 -4.88
C TRP A 52 7.85 3.19 -6.17
N ASN A 53 8.59 4.29 -6.18
CA ASN A 53 9.41 4.67 -7.33
C ASN A 53 10.61 3.75 -7.55
N ASN A 54 11.08 3.08 -6.48
CA ASN A 54 12.17 2.10 -6.55
C ASN A 54 11.69 0.67 -6.88
N MET A 55 10.37 0.43 -6.89
CA MET A 55 9.80 -0.87 -7.25
C MET A 55 9.81 -1.09 -8.77
N SER A 56 10.05 -2.33 -9.18
CA SER A 56 9.83 -2.73 -10.58
C SER A 56 8.34 -2.64 -10.95
N PRO A 57 8.00 -2.55 -12.25
CA PRO A 57 6.61 -2.57 -12.69
C PRO A 57 5.81 -3.80 -12.22
N GLU A 58 6.47 -4.95 -12.08
CA GLU A 58 5.84 -6.17 -11.55
C GLU A 58 5.52 -6.04 -10.07
N HIS A 59 6.46 -5.56 -9.26
CA HIS A 59 6.21 -5.31 -7.83
C HIS A 59 5.08 -4.31 -7.62
N GLN A 60 5.06 -3.24 -8.42
CA GLN A 60 3.95 -2.27 -8.39
C GLN A 60 2.59 -2.90 -8.76
N ARG A 61 2.56 -3.87 -9.71
CA ARG A 61 1.32 -4.62 -10.04
C ARG A 61 0.85 -5.45 -8.85
N LEU A 62 1.75 -6.19 -8.20
CA LEU A 62 1.43 -6.99 -7.01
C LEU A 62 0.90 -6.12 -5.86
N VAL A 63 1.56 -4.99 -5.57
CA VAL A 63 1.12 -4.08 -4.51
C VAL A 63 -0.28 -3.50 -4.78
N ARG A 64 -0.60 -3.17 -6.04
CA ARG A 64 -1.98 -2.76 -6.42
C ARG A 64 -2.98 -3.89 -6.18
N HIS A 65 -2.64 -5.12 -6.57
CA HIS A 65 -3.51 -6.27 -6.37
C HIS A 65 -3.75 -6.55 -4.88
N HIS A 66 -2.72 -6.45 -4.05
CA HIS A 66 -2.85 -6.57 -2.60
C HIS A 66 -3.73 -5.47 -2.01
N ALA A 67 -3.59 -4.22 -2.48
CA ALA A 67 -4.42 -3.10 -2.05
C ALA A 67 -5.91 -3.32 -2.33
N GLU A 68 -6.27 -3.81 -3.52
CA GLU A 68 -7.66 -4.17 -3.84
C GLU A 68 -8.15 -5.32 -2.96
N THR A 69 -7.31 -6.33 -2.71
CA THR A 69 -7.67 -7.45 -1.82
C THR A 69 -7.92 -6.99 -0.38
N MET A 70 -7.03 -6.14 0.16
CA MET A 70 -7.20 -5.57 1.50
C MET A 70 -8.43 -4.67 1.60
N LYS A 71 -8.76 -3.92 0.56
CA LYS A 71 -9.99 -3.12 0.47
C LYS A 71 -11.23 -4.01 0.51
N LEU A 72 -11.26 -5.10 -0.27
CA LEU A 72 -12.37 -6.07 -0.26
C LEU A 72 -12.53 -6.74 1.12
N LYS A 73 -11.41 -7.06 1.77
CA LYS A 73 -11.38 -7.63 3.13
C LYS A 73 -11.55 -6.61 4.25
N LYS A 74 -11.84 -5.34 3.91
CA LYS A 74 -12.10 -4.22 4.83
C LYS A 74 -11.00 -4.04 5.89
N PHE A 75 -9.75 -4.11 5.46
CA PHE A 75 -8.62 -3.82 6.35
C PHE A 75 -8.76 -2.42 6.94
N ARG A 76 -8.50 -2.32 8.25
CA ARG A 76 -8.38 -1.01 8.91
C ARG A 76 -7.11 -0.33 8.43
N VAL A 77 -7.17 0.99 8.27
CA VAL A 77 -5.98 1.79 7.90
C VAL A 77 -4.88 1.58 8.93
N GLN A 78 -5.23 1.70 10.21
CA GLN A 78 -4.33 1.37 11.32
C GLN A 78 -4.91 0.23 12.18
N PRO A 79 -4.11 -0.79 12.54
CA PRO A 79 -2.71 -0.97 12.13
C PRO A 79 -2.55 -1.58 10.72
N GLY A 80 -3.59 -2.19 10.15
CA GLY A 80 -3.47 -3.10 8.99
C GLY A 80 -2.75 -2.54 7.76
N LEU A 81 -3.21 -1.42 7.18
CA LEU A 81 -2.56 -0.85 6.00
C LEU A 81 -1.21 -0.22 6.35
N VAL A 82 -1.11 0.44 7.50
CA VAL A 82 0.14 1.02 8.01
C VAL A 82 1.23 -0.05 8.11
N ASP A 83 0.91 -1.24 8.64
CA ASP A 83 1.88 -2.33 8.77
C ASP A 83 2.29 -2.91 7.42
N TYR A 84 1.34 -3.12 6.50
CA TYR A 84 1.64 -3.62 5.16
C TYR A 84 2.56 -2.67 4.38
N TYR A 85 2.19 -1.39 4.30
CA TYR A 85 3.01 -0.40 3.57
C TYR A 85 4.30 -0.09 4.33
N GLY A 86 4.26 -0.09 5.66
CA GLY A 86 5.43 0.09 6.51
C GLY A 86 6.46 -1.03 6.31
N ALA A 87 6.02 -2.29 6.20
CA ALA A 87 6.91 -3.40 5.86
C ALA A 87 7.58 -3.22 4.50
N LEU A 88 6.85 -2.74 3.48
CA LEU A 88 7.44 -2.45 2.16
C LEU A 88 8.48 -1.32 2.23
N VAL A 89 8.17 -0.26 2.98
CA VAL A 89 9.10 0.84 3.19
C VAL A 89 10.37 0.35 3.89
N SER A 90 10.24 -0.41 4.96
CA SER A 90 11.39 -0.95 5.70
C SER A 90 12.20 -1.92 4.84
N ALA A 91 11.56 -2.83 4.12
CA ALA A 91 12.25 -3.77 3.23
C ALA A 91 13.09 -3.05 2.17
N ILE A 92 12.59 -1.94 1.59
CA ILE A 92 13.31 -1.23 0.54
C ILE A 92 14.34 -0.26 1.12
N ALA A 93 13.98 0.52 2.14
CA ALA A 93 14.81 1.62 2.63
C ALA A 93 15.81 1.22 3.72
N ILE A 94 15.52 0.18 4.49
CA ILE A 94 16.36 -0.27 5.61
C ILE A 94 17.14 -1.51 5.18
N GLU A 95 16.43 -2.55 4.76
CA GLU A 95 17.05 -3.83 4.38
C GLU A 95 17.74 -3.80 3.02
N ASN A 96 17.48 -2.77 2.21
CA ASN A 96 17.93 -2.70 0.81
C ASN A 96 17.57 -3.99 0.05
N ALA A 97 16.36 -4.51 0.27
CA ALA A 97 15.92 -5.77 -0.28
C ALA A 97 16.07 -5.78 -1.80
N ASP A 98 16.76 -6.80 -2.31
CA ASP A 98 16.91 -7.00 -3.74
C ASP A 98 15.60 -7.43 -4.40
N GLY A 99 15.58 -7.45 -5.73
CA GLY A 99 14.39 -7.80 -6.49
C GLY A 99 13.85 -9.19 -6.17
N ALA A 100 14.73 -10.15 -5.84
CA ALA A 100 14.34 -11.52 -5.50
C ALA A 100 13.67 -11.59 -4.12
N THR A 101 14.24 -10.92 -3.12
CA THR A 101 13.72 -10.81 -1.76
C THR A 101 12.36 -10.11 -1.75
N LEU A 102 12.26 -8.99 -2.47
CA LEU A 102 11.00 -8.25 -2.57
C LEU A 102 9.92 -9.06 -3.30
N THR A 103 10.29 -9.83 -4.33
CA THR A 103 9.38 -10.76 -5.01
C THR A 103 8.88 -11.84 -4.04
N SER A 104 9.80 -12.48 -3.31
CA SER A 104 9.47 -13.51 -2.32
C SER A 104 8.50 -13.00 -1.26
N TYR A 105 8.79 -11.81 -0.71
CA TYR A 105 7.91 -11.16 0.26
C TYR A 105 6.53 -10.87 -0.33
N LEU A 106 6.46 -10.22 -1.50
CA LEU A 106 5.18 -9.87 -2.12
C LEU A 106 4.36 -11.11 -2.50
N THR A 107 4.98 -12.15 -3.06
CA THR A 107 4.28 -13.41 -3.34
C THR A 107 3.72 -14.03 -2.07
N THR A 108 4.50 -14.07 -0.99
CA THR A 108 4.07 -14.60 0.31
C THR A 108 2.92 -13.76 0.90
N ALA A 109 3.05 -12.43 0.88
CA ALA A 109 2.00 -11.51 1.31
C ALA A 109 0.68 -11.74 0.54
N GLY A 110 0.75 -11.94 -0.77
CA GLY A 110 -0.42 -12.27 -1.59
C GLY A 110 -1.07 -13.59 -1.18
N GLN A 111 -0.28 -14.62 -0.88
CA GLN A 111 -0.82 -15.89 -0.38
C GLN A 111 -1.50 -15.74 0.98
N VAL A 112 -0.88 -15.00 1.91
CA VAL A 112 -1.46 -14.70 3.23
C VAL A 112 -2.78 -13.95 3.09
N LEU A 113 -2.84 -12.93 2.22
CA LEU A 113 -4.08 -12.19 1.95
C LEU A 113 -5.20 -13.10 1.42
N ASN A 114 -4.87 -14.09 0.61
CA ASN A 114 -5.85 -14.97 -0.03
C ASN A 114 -6.31 -16.11 0.88
N LYS A 115 -5.42 -16.63 1.74
CA LYS A 115 -5.68 -17.86 2.51
C LYS A 115 -6.05 -17.61 3.97
N GLU A 116 -5.52 -16.55 4.57
CA GLU A 116 -5.66 -16.30 6.01
C GLU A 116 -6.81 -15.35 6.32
N THR A 117 -7.26 -15.33 7.57
CA THR A 117 -8.20 -14.31 8.05
C THR A 117 -7.56 -12.92 8.07
N THR A 118 -8.38 -11.86 8.11
CA THR A 118 -7.87 -10.48 8.23
C THR A 118 -6.96 -10.31 9.45
N GLY A 119 -7.29 -10.92 10.59
CA GLY A 119 -6.47 -10.83 11.81
C GLY A 119 -5.10 -11.48 11.65
N GLN A 120 -5.05 -12.69 11.08
CA GLN A 120 -3.79 -13.40 10.81
C GLN A 120 -2.92 -12.67 9.79
N ALA A 121 -3.52 -12.12 8.72
CA ALA A 121 -2.80 -11.33 7.74
C ALA A 121 -2.23 -10.03 8.32
N MET A 122 -2.99 -9.35 9.20
CA MET A 122 -2.49 -8.18 9.92
C MET A 122 -1.31 -8.54 10.83
N GLU A 123 -1.37 -9.67 11.54
CA GLU A 123 -0.24 -10.13 12.35
C GLU A 123 0.99 -10.44 11.49
N PHE A 124 0.81 -11.09 10.35
CA PHE A 124 1.90 -11.32 9.40
C PHE A 124 2.55 -10.01 8.92
N PHE A 125 1.77 -8.97 8.58
CA PHE A 125 2.33 -7.68 8.16
C PHE A 125 3.03 -6.95 9.29
N ARG A 126 2.48 -6.98 10.50
CA ARG A 126 3.13 -6.42 11.69
C ARG A 126 4.49 -7.08 11.94
N GLN A 127 4.56 -8.40 11.86
CA GLN A 127 5.80 -9.15 12.04
C GLN A 127 6.79 -8.91 10.92
N SER A 128 6.33 -8.87 9.67
CA SER A 128 7.17 -8.53 8.52
C SER A 128 7.80 -7.15 8.69
N ARG A 129 7.01 -6.17 9.13
CA ARG A 129 7.50 -4.82 9.41
C ARG A 129 8.53 -4.81 10.52
N LEU A 130 8.24 -5.48 11.64
CA LEU A 130 9.19 -5.59 12.76
C LEU A 130 10.51 -6.20 12.32
N PHE A 131 10.45 -7.29 11.55
CA PHE A 131 11.63 -7.95 11.01
C PHE A 131 12.45 -6.99 10.14
N PHE A 132 11.85 -6.38 9.11
CA PHE A 132 12.56 -5.47 8.20
C PHE A 132 13.01 -4.14 8.83
N THR A 133 12.50 -3.78 10.00
CA THR A 133 12.88 -2.52 10.66
C THR A 133 13.94 -2.73 11.73
N HIS A 134 13.87 -3.87 12.42
CA HIS A 134 14.59 -4.08 13.68
C HIS A 134 15.25 -5.45 13.79
N HIS A 135 15.16 -6.31 12.77
CA HIS A 135 15.74 -7.65 12.82
C HIS A 135 15.16 -8.48 13.98
N VAL A 136 13.83 -8.34 14.20
CA VAL A 136 13.12 -9.00 15.31
C VAL A 136 11.96 -9.86 14.82
N LEU A 137 11.77 -10.99 15.49
CA LEU A 137 10.62 -11.88 15.31
C LEU A 137 9.54 -11.67 16.38
N PHE A 138 9.92 -11.03 17.49
CA PHE A 138 9.02 -10.65 18.57
C PHE A 138 9.64 -9.51 19.38
N ASP A 139 8.83 -8.54 19.77
CA ASP A 139 9.25 -7.42 20.61
C ASP A 139 8.16 -7.10 21.63
N SER A 140 8.55 -7.09 22.91
CA SER A 140 7.75 -6.70 24.06
C SER A 140 8.64 -6.00 25.08
N LYS A 141 8.04 -5.28 26.04
CA LYS A 141 8.80 -4.52 27.06
C LYS A 141 9.87 -5.33 27.81
N ALA A 142 9.65 -6.64 28.00
CA ALA A 142 10.52 -7.50 28.79
C ALA A 142 11.32 -8.51 27.95
N PHE A 143 10.87 -8.81 26.73
CA PHE A 143 11.41 -9.89 25.92
C PHE A 143 11.47 -9.50 24.46
N VAL A 144 12.61 -9.80 23.84
CA VAL A 144 12.88 -9.55 22.43
C VAL A 144 13.49 -10.81 21.83
N LEU A 145 12.91 -11.29 20.72
CA LEU A 145 13.40 -12.46 19.99
C LEU A 145 14.03 -12.02 18.67
N ARG A 146 15.26 -12.47 18.42
CA ARG A 146 16.02 -12.24 17.18
C ARG A 146 16.32 -13.56 16.47
N PRO A 147 16.46 -13.55 15.13
CA PRO A 147 17.07 -14.67 14.41
C PRO A 147 18.51 -14.90 14.88
N ALA A 148 18.92 -16.17 14.97
CA ALA A 148 20.25 -16.53 15.48
C ALA A 148 21.42 -16.06 14.59
N ASN A 149 21.17 -15.87 13.29
CA ASN A 149 22.17 -15.49 12.28
C ASN A 149 21.85 -14.14 11.62
N ASP A 150 21.14 -13.25 12.33
CA ASP A 150 21.00 -11.88 11.84
C ASP A 150 22.34 -11.15 11.93
N ARG A 151 22.71 -10.42 10.87
CA ARG A 151 24.02 -9.77 10.75
C ARG A 151 24.12 -8.49 11.58
#